data_AF-A0A3Q7GJV9-F1
#
_entry.id   AF-A0A3Q7GJV9-F1
#
_cell.length_a   1.000
_cell.length_b   1.000
_cell.length_c   1.000
_cell.angle_alpha   90.00
_cell.angle_beta   90.00
_cell.angle_gamma   90.00
#
_symmetry.space_group_name_H-M   'P 1'
#
loop_
_entity.id
_entity.type
_entity.pdbx_description
1 polymer ?
#
loop_
_entity_poly.entity_id
_entity_poly.type
_entity_poly.pdbx_seq_one_letter_code
_entity_poly.pdbx_strand_id
1 'polypeptide(L)' 'MIEGDLLEDYKSFYITTHVETKGENKLVIWIIEYEKKNANVSDPHTFMEFALNMTKDIETHHIK' A
#
# COMPACT_ATOMS: atom_id res chain seq x y z
N MET A 1 1.06 -11.61 7.24
CA MET A 1 -0.30 -12.14 6.99
C MET A 1 -1.24 -11.04 7.41
N ILE A 2 -2.01 -10.47 6.48
CA ILE A 2 -2.99 -9.44 6.80
C ILE A 2 -4.21 -10.18 7.34
N GLU A 3 -4.50 -10.00 8.63
CA GLU A 3 -5.73 -10.41 9.28
C GLU A 3 -6.48 -9.14 9.71
N GLY A 4 -7.81 -9.18 9.79
CA GLY A 4 -8.65 -8.03 10.17
C GLY A 4 -9.52 -7.48 9.04
N ASP A 5 -10.02 -6.25 9.21
CA ASP A 5 -11.12 -5.64 8.45
C ASP A 5 -10.98 -5.71 6.92
N LEU A 6 -9.75 -5.67 6.38
CA LEU A 6 -9.52 -5.82 4.93
C LEU A 6 -9.99 -7.17 4.40
N LEU A 7 -9.90 -8.24 5.19
CA LEU A 7 -10.40 -9.55 4.81
C LEU A 7 -11.92 -9.65 4.91
N GLU A 8 -12.65 -8.63 5.36
CA GLU A 8 -14.11 -8.59 5.27
C GLU A 8 -14.57 -8.35 3.83
N ASP A 9 -13.82 -7.58 3.05
CA ASP A 9 -14.13 -7.20 1.67
C ASP A 9 -13.31 -7.97 0.62
N TYR A 10 -12.07 -8.32 0.95
CA TYR A 10 -11.15 -9.02 0.05
C TYR A 10 -10.90 -10.47 0.52
N LYS A 11 -10.87 -11.43 -0.41
CA LYS A 11 -10.50 -12.82 -0.10
C LYS A 11 -9.00 -12.96 0.15
N SER A 12 -8.23 -12.19 -0.60
CA SER A 12 -6.79 -12.09 -0.48
C SER A 12 -6.36 -10.66 -0.72
N PHE A 13 -5.36 -10.22 0.04
CA PHE A 13 -4.80 -8.88 -0.05
C PHE A 13 -3.31 -8.97 0.28
N TYR A 14 -2.48 -8.72 -0.71
CA TYR A 14 -1.03 -8.75 -0.61
C TYR A 14 -0.48 -7.37 -0.90
N ILE A 15 0.43 -6.93 -0.05
CA ILE A 15 1.10 -5.65 -0.19
C ILE A 15 2.59 -5.95 -0.31
N THR A 16 3.16 -5.47 -1.39
CA THR A 16 4.59 -5.55 -1.66
C THR A 16 5.13 -4.13 -1.78
N THR A 17 6.18 -3.83 -1.02
CA THR A 17 6.85 -2.53 -1.06
C THR A 17 8.28 -2.72 -1.52
N HIS A 18 8.69 -1.95 -2.51
CA HIS A 18 10.05 -1.91 -3.01
C HIS A 18 10.58 -0.49 -2.97
N VAL A 19 11.85 -0.34 -2.59
CA VAL A 19 12.54 0.94 -2.67
C VAL A 19 13.62 0.83 -3.73
N GLU A 20 13.47 1.59 -4.80
CA GLU A 20 14.50 1.74 -5.82
C GLU A 20 15.36 2.97 -5.52
N THR A 21 16.68 2.79 -5.51
CA THR A 21 17.62 3.89 -5.30
C THR A 21 18.39 4.17 -6.58
N LYS A 22 18.31 5.41 -7.09
CA LYS A 22 19.11 5.88 -8.24
C LYS A 22 19.88 7.14 -7.81
N GLY A 23 21.11 6.94 -7.35
CA GLY A 23 21.92 8.00 -6.76
C GLY A 23 21.30 8.48 -5.45
N GLU A 24 21.07 9.80 -5.33
CA GLU A 24 20.40 10.41 -4.17
C GLU A 24 18.88 10.26 -4.18
N ASN A 25 18.29 9.94 -5.35
CA ASN A 25 16.85 9.78 -5.47
C ASN A 25 16.43 8.39 -4.99
N LYS A 26 15.42 8.37 -4.12
CA LYS A 26 14.73 7.16 -3.67
C LYS A 26 13.32 7.16 -4.22
N LEU A 27 12.92 6.07 -4.85
CA LEU A 27 11.57 5.84 -5.33
C LEU A 27 10.96 4.70 -4.52
N VAL A 28 9.85 4.96 -3.85
CA VAL A 28 9.07 3.93 -3.16
C VAL A 28 7.96 3.46 -4.10
N ILE A 29 7.92 2.15 -4.35
CA ILE A 29 6.92 1.50 -5.19
C ILE A 29 6.06 0.63 -4.27
N TRP A 30 4.75 0.90 -4.28
CA TRP A 30 3.75 0.07 -3.62
C TRP A 30 3.01 -0.74 -4.68
N ILE A 31 2.98 -2.05 -4.49
CA ILE A 31 2.20 -2.98 -5.31
C ILE A 31 1.16 -3.62 -4.40
N ILE A 32 -0.10 -3.52 -4.81
CA ILE A 32 -1.23 -4.12 -4.09
C ILE A 32 -1.89 -5.13 -5.02
N GLU A 33 -1.86 -6.39 -4.62
CA GLU A 33 -2.47 -7.50 -5.32
C GLU A 33 -3.63 -8.02 -4.48
N TYR A 34 -4.83 -8.10 -5.05
CA TYR A 34 -6.03 -8.42 -4.28
C TYR A 34 -7.06 -9.21 -5.08
N GLU A 35 -7.85 -10.01 -4.36
CA GLU A 35 -9.04 -10.66 -4.89
C GLU A 35 -10.27 -10.18 -4.12
N LYS A 36 -11.21 -9.53 -4.82
CA LYS A 36 -12.48 -9.09 -4.23
C LYS A 36 -13.34 -10.30 -3.86
N LYS A 37 -14.11 -10.21 -2.77
CA LYS A 37 -15.10 -11.25 -2.45
C LYS A 37 -16.26 -11.30 -3.44
N ASN A 38 -16.66 -10.14 -3.96
CA ASN A 38 -17.70 -10.02 -4.98
C ASN A 38 -17.51 -8.74 -5.80
N ALA A 39 -18.26 -8.59 -6.89
CA ALA A 39 -18.11 -7.48 -7.84
C ALA A 39 -18.49 -6.09 -7.27
N ASN A 40 -19.21 -6.03 -6.16
CA ASN A 40 -19.64 -4.76 -5.56
C ASN A 40 -18.57 -4.14 -4.66
N VAL A 41 -17.53 -4.90 -4.29
CA VAL A 41 -16.40 -4.40 -3.51
C VAL A 41 -15.60 -3.43 -4.38
N SER A 42 -15.29 -2.25 -3.85
CA SER A 42 -14.49 -1.25 -4.57
C SER A 42 -13.01 -1.65 -4.67
N ASP A 43 -12.30 -1.05 -5.61
CA ASP A 43 -10.84 -1.17 -5.66
C ASP A 43 -10.22 -0.45 -4.44
N PRO A 44 -9.06 -0.89 -3.93
CA PRO A 44 -8.48 -0.39 -2.68
C PRO A 44 -7.79 0.99 -2.85
N HIS A 45 -8.41 1.92 -3.56
CA HIS A 45 -7.88 3.26 -3.82
C HIS A 45 -7.64 4.05 -2.53
N THR A 46 -8.56 3.95 -1.57
CA THR A 46 -8.40 4.57 -0.25
C THR A 46 -7.16 4.04 0.47
N PHE A 47 -6.89 2.74 0.35
CA PHE A 47 -5.68 2.15 0.94
C PHE A 47 -4.41 2.62 0.21
N MET A 48 -4.45 2.78 -1.12
CA MET A 48 -3.32 3.35 -1.87
C MET A 48 -3.01 4.78 -1.42
N GLU A 49 -4.03 5.61 -1.22
CA GLU A 49 -3.84 6.97 -0.71
C GLU A 49 -3.25 6.97 0.70
N PHE A 50 -3.72 6.07 1.57
CA PHE A 50 -3.15 5.86 2.89
C PHE A 50 -1.66 5.46 2.83
N ALA A 51 -1.29 4.52 1.96
CA ALA A 51 0.11 4.10 1.79
C ALA A 51 1.01 5.25 1.28
N LEU A 52 0.48 6.10 0.39
CA LEU A 52 1.18 7.30 -0.07
C LEU A 52 1.38 8.31 1.05
N ASN A 53 0.35 8.60 1.84
CA ASN A 53 0.44 9.54 2.96
C ASN A 53 1.39 9.02 4.05
N MET A 54 1.30 7.74 4.39
CA MET A 54 2.25 7.08 5.30
C MET A 54 3.69 7.20 4.80
N THR A 55 3.92 7.02 3.49
CA THR A 55 5.26 7.16 2.91
C THR A 55 5.81 8.57 3.08
N LYS A 56 4.98 9.60 2.87
CA LYS A 56 5.35 11.01 3.08
C LYS A 56 5.62 11.33 4.55
N ASP A 57 4.83 10.77 5.47
CA ASP A 57 5.04 10.97 6.90
C ASP A 57 6.36 10.34 7.36
N ILE A 58 6.64 9.12 6.88
CA ILE A 58 7.92 8.44 7.13
C ILE A 58 9.08 9.25 6.55
N GLU A 59 8.93 9.76 5.33
CA GLU A 59 9.94 10.62 4.69
C GLU A 59 10.20 11.86 5.55
N THR A 60 9.14 12.57 5.97
CA THR A 60 9.24 13.77 6.80
C THR A 60 9.89 13.49 8.15
N HIS A 61 9.65 12.32 8.74
CA HIS A 61 10.26 11.92 10.01
C HIS A 61 11.75 11.51 9.87
N HIS A 62 12.18 11.08 8.67
CA HIS A 62 13.57 10.68 8.40
C HIS A 62 14.39 11.77 7.70
N ILE A 63 13.76 12.85 7.22
CA ILE A 63 14.42 14.10 6.86
C ILE A 63 14.85 14.76 8.18
N LYS A 64 16.16 14.93 8.37
CA LYS A 64 16.75 15.54 9.57
C LYS A 64 16.23 16.93 9.86
#